data_AF-A0A1B9F287-F1
#
_entry.id   AF-A0A1B9F287-F1
#
_cell.length_a   1.000
_cell.length_b   1.000
_cell.length_c   1.000
_cell.angle_alpha   90.00
_cell.angle_beta   90.00
_cell.angle_gamma   90.00
#
_symmetry.space_group_name_H-M   'P 1'
#
loop_
_entity.id
_entity.type
_entity.pdbx_description
1 polymer ?
#
loop_
_entity_poly.entity_id
_entity_poly.type
_entity_poly.pdbx_seq_one_letter_code
_entity_poly.pdbx_strand_id
1 'polypeptide(L)'
;MTVAKQISELGKRITALGDEILFRTASPDLDDHTTRVVRGFAVAVEPAGEVASALGSVAHQLSFLERTEHLRDQPDAMDAREAATLVIGDALGLADASLRDASYSLYAAAAAASPPSRQLRAARSRSTTAAPLPAAAPSTVPPAAAASSRTARGR
;
A
#
# COMPACT_ATOMS: atom_id res chain seq x y z
N MET A 1 12.53 -3.24 21.62
CA MET A 1 12.40 -2.24 20.53
C MET A 1 11.71 -1.02 21.16
N THR A 2 12.18 0.20 20.95
CA THR A 2 11.62 1.40 21.61
C THR A 2 10.49 2.02 20.79
N VAL A 3 9.48 2.58 21.47
CA VAL A 3 8.30 3.23 20.85
C VAL A 3 8.71 4.29 19.82
N ALA A 4 9.72 5.12 20.12
CA ALA A 4 10.26 6.14 19.20
C ALA A 4 10.78 5.56 17.86
N LYS A 5 11.47 4.40 17.91
CA LYS A 5 11.95 3.72 16.70
C LYS A 5 10.78 3.21 15.86
N GLN A 6 9.77 2.71 16.54
CA GLN A 6 8.58 2.09 16.00
C GLN A 6 7.69 3.16 15.31
N ILE A 7 7.57 4.36 15.89
CA ILE A 7 6.95 5.55 15.27
C ILE A 7 7.74 6.02 14.04
N SER A 8 9.06 6.11 14.14
CA SER A 8 9.90 6.47 12.98
C SER A 8 9.69 5.51 11.81
N GLU A 9 9.59 4.21 12.07
CA GLU A 9 9.31 3.20 11.05
C GLU A 9 7.89 3.32 10.49
N LEU A 10 6.89 3.62 11.32
CA LEU A 10 5.53 3.91 10.84
C LEU A 10 5.51 5.14 9.93
N GLY A 11 6.17 6.23 10.34
CA GLY A 11 6.29 7.45 9.53
C GLY A 11 6.88 7.17 8.16
N LYS A 12 7.97 6.41 8.08
CA LYS A 12 8.57 5.99 6.79
C LYS A 12 7.58 5.20 5.92
N ARG A 13 6.81 4.29 6.51
CA ARG A 13 5.81 3.49 5.77
C ARG A 13 4.66 4.34 5.27
N ILE A 14 4.18 5.28 6.09
CA ILE A 14 3.14 6.23 5.69
C ILE A 14 3.62 7.07 4.51
N THR A 15 4.84 7.62 4.56
CA THR A 15 5.42 8.38 3.46
C THR A 15 5.54 7.53 2.18
N ALA A 16 6.12 6.32 2.28
CA ALA A 16 6.30 5.46 1.12
C ALA A 16 4.98 5.05 0.45
N LEU A 17 3.94 4.74 1.23
CA LEU A 17 2.60 4.46 0.67
C LEU A 17 1.91 5.72 0.14
N GLY A 18 2.10 6.87 0.79
CA GLY A 18 1.60 8.16 0.32
C GLY A 18 2.16 8.51 -1.06
N ASP A 19 3.47 8.36 -1.26
CA ASP A 19 4.14 8.61 -2.54
C ASP A 19 3.63 7.66 -3.64
N GLU A 20 3.45 6.37 -3.32
CA GLU A 20 2.91 5.38 -4.27
C GLU A 20 1.46 5.69 -4.66
N ILE A 21 0.62 6.11 -3.71
CA ILE A 21 -0.77 6.53 -3.98
C ILE A 21 -0.77 7.78 -4.85
N LEU A 22 0.07 8.77 -4.55
CA LEU A 22 0.19 10.00 -5.33
C LEU A 22 0.60 9.69 -6.78
N PHE A 23 1.55 8.76 -6.96
CA PHE A 23 1.99 8.31 -8.28
C PHE A 23 0.88 7.59 -9.06
N ARG A 24 0.10 6.72 -8.42
CA ARG A 24 -0.99 5.96 -9.08
C ARG A 24 -2.23 6.80 -9.37
N THR A 25 -2.60 7.72 -8.47
CA THR A 25 -3.76 8.61 -8.66
C THR A 25 -3.53 9.69 -9.71
N ALA A 26 -2.27 9.98 -10.07
CA ALA A 26 -1.93 10.81 -11.21
C ALA A 26 -2.19 10.13 -12.57
N SER A 27 -2.46 8.81 -12.58
CA SER A 27 -2.89 8.11 -13.79
C SER A 27 -4.42 8.21 -13.97
N PRO A 28 -4.91 8.50 -15.18
CA PRO A 28 -6.33 8.78 -15.43
C PRO A 28 -7.26 7.55 -15.30
N ASP A 29 -6.70 6.34 -15.19
CA ASP A 29 -7.45 5.09 -14.99
C ASP A 29 -7.22 4.56 -13.57
N LEU A 30 -8.08 4.97 -12.65
CA LEU A 30 -8.12 4.44 -11.29
C LEU A 30 -8.79 3.07 -11.29
N ASP A 31 -7.98 2.01 -11.29
CA ASP A 31 -8.49 0.64 -11.23
C ASP A 31 -8.96 0.24 -9.81
N ASP A 32 -9.77 -0.81 -9.72
CA ASP A 32 -10.27 -1.38 -8.46
C ASP A 32 -9.14 -1.73 -7.47
N HIS A 33 -7.96 -2.02 -8.01
CA HIS A 33 -6.75 -2.31 -7.24
C HIS A 33 -6.24 -1.07 -6.51
N THR A 34 -6.13 0.06 -7.20
CA THR A 34 -5.70 1.34 -6.60
C THR A 34 -6.70 1.82 -5.55
N THR A 35 -8.00 1.66 -5.79
CA THR A 35 -9.06 1.96 -4.79
C THR A 35 -8.88 1.13 -3.52
N ARG A 36 -8.49 -0.15 -3.64
CA ARG A 36 -8.26 -1.03 -2.50
C ARG A 36 -7.02 -0.63 -1.68
N VAL A 37 -5.94 -0.22 -2.35
CA VAL A 37 -4.71 0.28 -1.69
C VAL A 37 -4.98 1.59 -0.96
N VAL A 38 -5.69 2.53 -1.59
CA VAL A 38 -6.09 3.81 -0.97
C VAL A 38 -6.95 3.58 0.26
N ARG A 39 -7.94 2.67 0.18
CA ARG A 39 -8.77 2.32 1.34
C ARG A 39 -7.94 1.72 2.47
N GLY A 40 -7.01 0.81 2.17
CA GLY A 40 -6.13 0.20 3.17
C GLY A 40 -5.22 1.23 3.85
N PHE A 41 -4.73 2.21 3.10
CA PHE A 41 -3.96 3.33 3.65
C PHE A 41 -4.82 4.22 4.54
N ALA A 42 -6.04 4.57 4.11
CA ALA A 42 -6.96 5.40 4.89
C ALA A 42 -7.30 4.77 6.25
N VAL A 43 -7.46 3.44 6.32
CA VAL A 43 -7.69 2.71 7.58
C VAL A 43 -6.51 2.85 8.56
N ALA A 44 -5.28 3.01 8.07
CA ALA A 44 -4.12 3.18 8.94
C ALA A 44 -3.97 4.62 9.50
N VAL A 45 -4.71 5.59 8.98
CA VAL A 45 -4.60 7.00 9.38
C VAL A 45 -5.14 7.22 10.80
N GLU A 46 -6.27 6.60 11.14
CA GLU A 46 -6.89 6.73 12.45
C GLU A 46 -5.98 6.19 13.57
N PRO A 47 -5.48 4.94 13.51
CA PRO A 47 -4.52 4.44 14.50
C PRO A 47 -3.22 5.26 14.55
N ALA A 48 -2.75 5.81 13.42
CA ALA A 48 -1.59 6.70 13.41
C ALA A 48 -1.85 8.02 14.15
N GLY A 49 -3.07 8.56 14.04
CA GLY A 49 -3.52 9.73 14.80
C GLY A 49 -3.60 9.45 16.31
N GLU A 50 -4.07 8.28 16.70
CA GLU A 50 -4.09 7.85 18.11
C GLU A 50 -2.68 7.78 18.70
N VAL A 51 -1.71 7.21 17.95
CA VAL A 51 -0.30 7.21 18.35
C VAL A 51 0.21 8.63 18.59
N ALA A 52 -0.05 9.55 17.66
CA ALA A 52 0.39 10.94 17.79
C ALA A 52 -0.25 11.62 19.01
N SER A 53 -1.54 11.41 19.24
CA SER A 53 -2.29 11.94 20.39
C SER A 53 -1.74 11.42 21.71
N ALA A 54 -1.52 10.10 21.81
CA ALA A 54 -0.98 9.46 23.00
C ALA A 54 0.44 9.97 23.34
N LEU A 55 1.30 10.17 22.34
CA LEU A 55 2.62 10.75 22.55
C LEU A 55 2.56 12.23 22.97
N GLY A 56 1.58 12.97 22.46
CA GLY A 56 1.29 14.33 22.93
C GLY A 56 0.96 14.35 24.43
N SER A 57 0.16 13.39 24.90
CA SER A 57 -0.13 13.20 26.33
C SER A 57 1.14 12.90 27.12
N VAL A 58 1.99 11.97 26.65
CA VAL A 58 3.29 11.67 27.28
C VAL A 58 4.16 12.92 27.40
N ALA A 59 4.31 13.69 26.30
CA ALA A 59 5.10 14.91 26.30
C ALA A 59 4.55 15.95 27.29
N HIS A 60 3.24 16.07 27.39
CA HIS A 60 2.59 16.96 28.36
C HIS A 60 2.90 16.55 29.80
N GLN A 61 2.78 15.26 30.12
CA GLN A 61 3.07 14.74 31.47
C GLN A 61 4.56 14.86 31.82
N LEU A 62 5.48 14.59 30.87
CA LEU A 62 6.91 14.79 31.09
C LEU A 62 7.22 16.26 31.39
N SER A 63 6.61 17.20 30.67
CA SER A 63 6.75 18.63 30.96
C SER A 63 6.18 19.01 32.32
N PHE A 64 5.07 18.39 32.74
CA PHE A 64 4.53 18.58 34.09
C PHE A 64 5.51 18.08 35.16
N LEU A 65 6.08 16.88 34.99
CA LEU A 65 7.08 16.32 35.91
C LEU A 65 8.33 17.20 35.99
N GLU A 66 8.84 17.68 34.86
CA GLU A 66 10.00 18.59 34.84
C GLU A 66 9.70 19.90 35.58
N ARG A 67 8.57 20.54 35.28
CA ARG A 67 8.19 21.81 35.92
C ARG A 67 7.92 21.69 37.41
N THR A 68 7.50 20.52 37.88
CA THR A 68 7.18 20.27 39.30
C THR A 68 8.30 19.59 40.07
N GLU A 69 9.50 19.42 39.49
CA GLU A 69 10.61 18.72 40.17
C GLU A 69 10.97 19.37 41.51
N HIS A 70 10.97 20.70 41.56
CA HIS A 70 11.24 21.48 42.76
C HIS A 70 10.20 21.29 43.89
N LEU A 71 9.04 20.68 43.60
CA LEU A 71 7.97 20.42 44.56
C LEU A 71 7.89 18.94 44.94
N ARG A 72 8.83 18.11 44.48
CA ARG A 72 8.82 16.65 44.65
C ARG A 72 8.49 16.16 46.06
N ASP A 73 8.97 16.85 47.08
CA ASP A 73 8.83 16.43 48.47
C ASP A 73 7.51 16.92 49.12
N GLN A 74 6.70 17.69 48.38
CA GLN A 74 5.37 18.08 48.84
C GLN A 74 4.39 16.92 48.62
N PRO A 75 3.59 16.54 49.64
CA PRO A 75 2.65 15.41 49.56
C PRO A 75 1.72 15.49 48.33
N ASP A 76 1.09 16.66 48.12
CA ASP A 76 0.16 16.87 47.01
C ASP A 76 0.85 16.75 45.64
N ALA A 77 2.10 17.21 45.55
CA ALA A 77 2.88 17.10 44.32
C ALA A 77 3.34 15.66 44.08
N MET A 78 3.65 14.90 45.13
CA MET A 78 4.02 13.50 45.03
C MET A 78 2.88 12.67 44.41
N ASP A 79 1.66 12.81 44.93
CA ASP A 79 0.48 12.11 44.40
C ASP A 79 0.20 12.49 42.93
N ALA A 80 0.29 13.79 42.61
CA ALA A 80 0.09 14.26 41.23
C ALA A 80 1.18 13.74 40.27
N ARG A 81 2.42 13.61 40.73
CA ARG A 81 3.53 13.06 39.94
C ARG A 81 3.42 11.55 39.75
N GLU A 82 2.91 10.83 40.74
CA GLU A 82 2.59 9.40 40.59
C GLU A 82 1.48 9.20 39.55
N ALA A 83 0.39 9.97 39.65
CA ALA A 83 -0.68 9.96 38.66
C ALA A 83 -0.17 10.28 37.24
N ALA A 84 0.71 11.28 37.09
CA ALA A 84 1.33 11.60 35.81
C ALA A 84 2.15 10.42 35.24
N THR A 85 2.83 9.66 36.09
CA THR A 85 3.59 8.47 35.68
C THR A 85 2.68 7.35 35.19
N LEU A 86 1.53 7.15 35.84
CA LEU A 86 0.52 6.19 35.38
C LEU A 86 -0.05 6.60 34.01
N VAL A 87 -0.39 7.88 33.82
CA VAL A 87 -0.87 8.41 32.53
C VAL A 87 0.17 8.21 31.43
N ILE A 88 1.46 8.40 31.72
CA ILE A 88 2.54 8.10 30.75
C ILE A 88 2.52 6.62 30.37
N GLY A 89 2.42 5.72 31.35
CA GLY A 89 2.36 4.27 31.13
C GLY A 89 1.18 3.88 30.23
N ASP A 90 -0.02 4.36 30.56
CA ASP A 90 -1.24 4.08 29.80
C ASP A 90 -1.16 4.63 28.37
N ALA A 91 -0.68 5.87 28.21
CA ALA A 91 -0.51 6.48 26.90
C ALA A 91 0.53 5.75 26.04
N LEU A 92 1.63 5.29 26.62
CA LEU A 92 2.61 4.47 25.89
C LEU A 92 2.05 3.09 25.52
N GLY A 93 1.22 2.49 26.38
CA GLY A 93 0.51 1.25 26.07
C GLY A 93 -0.46 1.41 24.89
N LEU A 94 -1.26 2.49 24.90
CA LEU A 94 -2.14 2.84 23.79
C LEU A 94 -1.35 3.07 22.50
N ALA A 95 -0.27 3.87 22.57
CA ALA A 95 0.57 4.14 21.42
C ALA A 95 1.17 2.85 20.82
N ASP A 96 1.65 1.90 21.62
CA ASP A 96 2.16 0.63 21.11
C ASP A 96 1.06 -0.23 20.47
N ALA A 97 -0.15 -0.26 21.04
CA ALA A 97 -1.29 -0.99 20.48
C ALA A 97 -1.72 -0.40 19.12
N SER A 98 -2.00 0.90 19.06
CA SER A 98 -2.43 1.59 17.83
C SER A 98 -1.34 1.56 16.76
N LEU A 99 -0.06 1.58 17.15
CA LEU A 99 1.06 1.44 16.22
C LEU A 99 1.13 0.06 15.57
N ARG A 100 0.87 -1.01 16.33
CA ARG A 100 0.78 -2.36 15.78
C ARG A 100 -0.37 -2.48 14.80
N ASP A 101 -1.52 -1.90 15.13
CA ASP A 101 -2.69 -1.91 14.25
C ASP A 101 -2.45 -1.13 12.95
N ALA A 102 -1.90 0.09 13.05
CA ALA A 102 -1.47 0.88 11.89
C ALA A 102 -0.49 0.09 11.01
N SER A 103 0.51 -0.53 11.63
CA SER A 103 1.53 -1.31 10.93
C SER A 103 0.96 -2.53 10.22
N TYR A 104 -0.02 -3.21 10.85
CA TYR A 104 -0.71 -4.36 10.27
C TYR A 104 -1.55 -3.94 9.07
N SER A 105 -2.32 -2.87 9.18
CA SER A 105 -3.14 -2.31 8.11
C SER A 105 -2.29 -1.86 6.91
N LEU A 106 -1.17 -1.17 7.15
CA LEU A 106 -0.23 -0.79 6.09
C LEU A 106 0.44 -1.99 5.44
N TYR A 107 0.78 -3.03 6.21
CA TYR A 107 1.36 -4.26 5.66
C TYR A 107 0.35 -4.99 4.75
N ALA A 108 -0.91 -5.09 5.19
CA ALA A 108 -1.98 -5.67 4.37
C ALA A 108 -2.20 -4.85 3.08
N ALA A 109 -2.20 -3.53 3.16
CA ALA A 109 -2.30 -2.64 2.01
C ALA A 109 -1.12 -2.81 1.04
N ALA A 110 0.11 -2.88 1.55
CA ALA A 110 1.31 -3.10 0.75
C ALA A 110 1.33 -4.48 0.07
N ALA A 111 0.89 -5.53 0.78
CA ALA A 111 0.74 -6.86 0.21
C ALA A 111 -0.31 -6.89 -0.91
N ALA A 112 -1.39 -6.12 -0.77
CA ALA A 112 -2.40 -5.95 -1.80
C ALA A 112 -1.90 -5.11 -2.98
N ALA A 113 -0.97 -4.17 -2.77
CA ALA A 113 -0.39 -3.28 -3.80
C ALA A 113 0.69 -3.95 -4.66
N SER A 114 1.28 -5.07 -4.19
CA SER A 114 2.29 -5.81 -4.93
C SER A 114 1.63 -6.78 -5.91
N PRO A 115 1.95 -6.75 -7.21
CA PRO A 115 1.40 -7.71 -8.16
C PRO A 115 1.77 -9.12 -7.73
N PRO A 116 0.89 -10.14 -7.83
CA PRO A 116 1.34 -11.52 -7.76
C PRO A 116 2.35 -11.69 -8.91
N SER A 117 3.62 -11.82 -8.56
CA SER A 117 4.76 -11.97 -9.47
C SER A 117 4.54 -13.07 -10.53
N ARG A 118 3.63 -14.01 -10.27
CA ARG A 118 3.17 -15.03 -11.20
C ARG A 118 2.37 -14.48 -12.39
N GLN A 119 1.55 -13.45 -12.20
CA GLN A 119 0.70 -12.89 -13.25
C GLN A 119 1.51 -11.99 -14.19
N LEU A 120 2.49 -11.27 -13.66
CA LEU A 120 3.51 -10.55 -14.42
C LEU A 120 4.42 -11.50 -15.19
N ARG A 121 4.83 -12.63 -14.58
CA ARG A 121 5.58 -13.69 -15.28
C ARG A 121 4.74 -14.39 -16.35
N ALA A 122 3.45 -14.67 -16.10
CA ALA A 122 2.53 -15.27 -17.08
C ALA A 122 2.14 -14.30 -18.21
N ALA A 123 2.01 -13.00 -17.93
CA ALA A 123 1.84 -11.97 -18.95
C ALA A 123 3.12 -11.82 -19.78
N ARG A 124 4.30 -11.83 -19.14
CA ARG A 124 5.60 -11.80 -19.80
C ARG A 124 5.85 -13.06 -20.64
N SER A 125 5.42 -14.24 -20.19
CA SER A 125 5.45 -15.49 -20.97
C SER A 125 4.49 -15.47 -22.16
N ARG A 126 3.36 -14.76 -22.06
CA ARG A 126 2.42 -14.57 -23.18
C ARG A 126 2.92 -13.53 -24.19
N SER A 127 3.70 -12.53 -23.77
CA SER A 127 4.33 -11.56 -24.69
C SER A 127 5.48 -12.11 -25.54
N THR A 128 5.92 -13.36 -25.35
CA THR A 128 6.97 -14.00 -26.16
C THR A 128 6.47 -15.11 -27.09
N THR A 129 5.17 -15.17 -27.37
CA THR A 129 4.65 -16.10 -28.40
C THR A 129 3.47 -15.47 -29.14
N ALA A 130 3.80 -14.73 -30.20
CA ALA A 130 3.13 -14.76 -31.50
C ALA A 130 3.53 -13.55 -32.37
N ALA A 131 4.40 -13.79 -33.35
CA ALA A 131 4.21 -13.20 -34.66
C ALA A 131 4.23 -14.33 -35.69
N PRO A 132 3.07 -14.94 -36.04
CA PRO A 132 2.93 -15.53 -37.35
C PRO A 132 2.94 -14.37 -38.35
N LEU A 133 3.93 -14.40 -39.25
CA LEU A 133 4.00 -13.54 -40.43
C LEU A 133 2.64 -13.54 -41.16
N PRO A 134 2.17 -12.39 -41.67
CA PRO A 134 1.00 -12.35 -42.53
C PRO A 134 1.29 -13.15 -43.80
N ALA A 135 0.44 -14.15 -44.09
CA ALA A 135 0.45 -14.83 -45.37
C ALA A 135 0.17 -13.79 -46.47
N ALA A 136 1.12 -13.67 -47.40
CA ALA A 136 1.03 -12.80 -48.55
C ALA A 136 -0.21 -13.13 -49.39
N ALA A 137 -0.91 -12.09 -49.86
CA ALA A 137 -2.00 -12.21 -50.80
C ALA A 137 -1.55 -12.93 -52.09
N PRO A 138 -2.38 -13.81 -52.69
CA PRO A 138 -2.05 -14.40 -53.98
C PRO A 138 -2.13 -13.33 -55.07
N SER A 139 -0.96 -12.99 -55.64
CA SER A 139 -0.83 -12.13 -56.81
C SER A 139 -1.60 -12.68 -58.01
N THR A 140 -2.44 -11.81 -58.59
CA THR A 140 -3.08 -11.98 -59.89
C THR A 140 -2.05 -12.08 -61.01
N VAL A 141 -2.02 -13.21 -61.71
CA VAL A 141 -1.40 -13.34 -63.04
C VAL A 141 -2.44 -14.02 -63.94
N PRO A 142 -2.79 -13.45 -65.11
CA PRO A 142 -3.61 -14.16 -66.08
C PRO A 142 -2.71 -15.00 -67.00
N PRO A 143 -3.07 -16.26 -67.27
CA PRO A 143 -2.71 -16.89 -68.53
C PRO A 143 -3.97 -17.20 -69.35
N ALA A 144 -3.82 -16.88 -70.63
CA ALA A 144 -4.78 -17.13 -71.69
C ALA A 144 -4.95 -18.64 -72.01
N ALA A 145 -6.01 -18.88 -72.78
CA ALA A 145 -6.32 -20.06 -73.60
C ALA A 145 -6.96 -21.27 -72.89
N ALA A 146 -8.28 -21.32 -73.07
CA ALA A 146 -9.11 -22.50 -72.92
C ALA A 146 -8.68 -23.60 -73.91
N ALA A 147 -8.56 -24.82 -73.39
CA ALA A 147 -8.68 -26.05 -74.19
C ALA A 147 -9.74 -26.93 -73.53
N SER A 148 -10.98 -26.78 -74.00
CA SER A 148 -12.08 -27.70 -73.68
C SER A 148 -11.72 -29.09 -74.19
N SER A 149 -11.61 -30.06 -73.28
CA SER A 149 -11.59 -31.47 -73.66
C SER A 149 -12.68 -32.24 -72.94
N ARG A 150 -13.51 -32.85 -73.79
CA ARG A 150 -14.18 -34.15 -73.63
C ARG A 150 -15.46 -34.18 -72.78
N THR A 151 -16.55 -33.88 -73.48
CA THR A 151 -17.87 -34.47 -73.24
C THR A 151 -17.82 -35.99 -73.42
N ALA A 152 -18.37 -36.71 -72.44
CA ALA A 152 -18.78 -38.09 -72.58
C ALA A 152 -20.09 -38.34 -71.83
N ARG A 153 -21.10 -38.80 -72.60
CA ARG A 153 -22.09 -39.84 -72.28
C ARG A 153 -23.52 -39.42 -71.85
N GLY A 154 -24.42 -39.62 -72.82
CA GLY A 154 -25.76 -40.22 -72.68
C GLY A 154 -26.87 -39.25 -72.31
N ARG A 155 -28.06 -39.30 -72.91
CA ARG A 155 -28.78 -40.44 -73.50
C ARG A 155 -29.72 -39.93 -74.58
#